data_AF-A0A9P8CUR0-F1
#
_entry.id   AF-A0A9P8CUR0-F1
#
_cell.length_a   1.000
_cell.length_b   1.000
_cell.length_c   1.000
_cell.angle_alpha   90.00
_cell.angle_beta   90.00
_cell.angle_gamma   90.00
#
_symmetry.space_group_name_H-M   'P 1'
#
loop_
_entity.id
_entity.type
_entity.pdbx_description
1 polymer ?
#
loop_
_entity_poly.entity_id
_entity_poly.type
_entity_poly.pdbx_seq_one_letter_code
_entity_poly.pdbx_strand_id
1 'polypeptide(L)'
;MESLKRKVTETDTIESACGSGSSAPSKIPKIDDVGAEFKELRRLMELAPDQIGSTAAEFHGHFDKIATYLMNSVTMVVNDKHYYRLVEIEFYLNGGKHPDVFTHSDKDQKTCGEWYFHKMNGSYKGGSYKGLDITFGRHDTCFGGILIRGIQLSNDPTAIIIEGPCLVVDQVLKHTNSKMIIDLVDNASFSKSIFSETSLLRIVPTKQKIIRPLIKGPRVGLTLKKTDKERVDYLMREYRYLNIPEQHSKGKPYIILALHRQGNTLQQICDITKTKQIHASRYIDLYEKNKNTPDFFIGKTLNTNLMCEIYAAIRKS
;
A
#
# COMPACT_ATOMS: atom_id res chain seq x y z
N MET A 1 -13.68 0.08 79.51
CA MET A 1 -13.52 1.43 80.10
C MET A 1 -13.22 2.36 78.94
N GLU A 2 -14.28 3.01 78.42
CA GLU A 2 -14.50 4.47 78.56
C GLU A 2 -13.43 5.27 77.78
N SER A 3 -13.72 5.72 76.55
CA SER A 3 -14.52 6.93 76.20
C SER A 3 -13.84 8.24 76.64
N LEU A 4 -13.40 9.08 75.68
CA LEU A 4 -14.03 10.36 75.31
C LEU A 4 -13.09 11.31 74.53
N LYS A 5 -13.55 11.68 73.32
CA LYS A 5 -13.63 13.02 72.67
C LYS A 5 -12.46 14.01 72.79
N ARG A 6 -12.04 14.55 71.63
CA ARG A 6 -12.29 15.97 71.23
C ARG A 6 -11.92 16.24 69.77
N LYS A 7 -12.40 17.40 69.30
CA LYS A 7 -12.85 17.76 67.95
C LYS A 7 -12.03 18.97 67.46
N VAL A 8 -11.61 18.94 66.19
CA VAL A 8 -11.43 20.02 65.19
C VAL A 8 -10.65 21.30 65.56
N THR A 9 -9.64 21.63 64.73
CA THR A 9 -9.41 22.97 64.15
C THR A 9 -8.77 22.87 62.76
N GLU A 10 -9.18 23.80 61.90
CA GLU A 10 -8.90 23.98 60.45
C GLU A 10 -7.51 24.55 60.12
N THR A 11 -7.31 24.77 58.81
CA THR A 11 -6.27 25.55 58.07
C THR A 11 -5.01 24.73 57.71
N ASP A 12 -4.53 24.60 56.48
CA ASP A 12 -4.68 25.37 55.25
C ASP A 12 -4.48 24.48 54.00
N THR A 13 -5.22 24.82 52.95
CA THR A 13 -5.11 24.28 51.60
C THR A 13 -3.83 24.77 50.93
N ILE A 14 -2.93 23.87 50.54
CA ILE A 14 -1.87 24.16 49.57
C ILE A 14 -2.13 23.35 48.31
N GLU A 15 -2.45 24.08 47.25
CA GLU A 15 -2.57 23.61 45.88
C GLU A 15 -1.24 22.99 45.40
N SER A 16 -1.33 21.80 44.81
CA SER A 16 -0.28 21.25 43.96
C SER A 16 -0.92 20.79 42.65
N ALA A 17 -0.72 21.60 41.62
CA ALA A 17 -1.26 21.42 40.29
C ALA A 17 -0.62 20.19 39.61
N CYS A 18 -1.43 19.15 39.42
CA CYS A 18 -1.09 18.05 38.53
C CYS A 18 -1.46 18.45 37.11
N GLY A 19 -0.48 18.94 36.34
CA GLY A 19 -0.63 19.27 34.94
C GLY A 19 -0.92 18.03 34.10
N SER A 20 -2.16 17.90 33.64
CA SER A 20 -2.56 16.99 32.57
C SER A 20 -1.96 17.47 31.24
N GLY A 21 -0.89 16.81 30.79
CA GLY A 21 -0.38 16.99 29.44
C GLY A 21 -1.37 16.43 28.42
N SER A 22 -2.25 17.29 27.88
CA SER A 22 -3.04 16.94 26.71
C SER A 22 -2.10 16.79 25.51
N SER A 23 -2.00 15.58 24.96
CA SER A 23 -1.43 15.38 23.63
C SER A 23 -2.26 16.18 22.63
N ALA A 24 -1.65 17.22 22.06
CA ALA A 24 -2.29 18.03 21.04
C ALA A 24 -2.77 17.13 19.88
N PRO A 25 -4.00 17.30 19.39
CA PRO A 25 -4.43 16.61 18.18
C PRO A 25 -3.53 17.06 17.03
N SER A 26 -2.97 16.11 16.27
CA SER A 26 -2.23 16.46 15.05
C SER A 26 -3.17 17.22 14.13
N LYS A 27 -2.84 18.48 13.84
CA LYS A 27 -3.60 19.28 12.88
C LYS A 27 -3.39 18.66 11.50
N ILE A 28 -4.42 18.00 10.99
CA ILE A 28 -4.47 17.53 9.60
C ILE A 28 -4.20 18.75 8.72
N PRO A 29 -3.20 18.73 7.82
CA PRO A 29 -3.00 19.80 6.87
C PRO A 29 -4.27 19.96 6.05
N LYS A 30 -4.86 21.15 6.02
CA LYS A 30 -6.05 21.43 5.20
C LYS A 30 -5.69 21.17 3.74
N ILE A 31 -6.67 20.93 2.87
CA ILE A 31 -6.44 20.82 1.41
C ILE A 31 -5.64 22.02 0.87
N ASP A 32 -5.73 23.18 1.52
CA ASP A 32 -5.00 24.40 1.13
C ASP A 32 -3.51 24.38 1.49
N ASP A 33 -3.05 23.43 2.32
CA ASP A 33 -1.64 23.29 2.75
C ASP A 33 -0.81 22.41 1.80
N VAL A 34 -1.41 21.86 0.73
CA VAL A 34 -0.68 21.15 -0.33
C VAL A 34 -0.47 22.04 -1.55
N GLY A 35 0.69 21.90 -2.21
CA GLY A 35 0.97 22.57 -3.47
C GLY A 35 -0.15 22.34 -4.50
N ALA A 36 -0.40 23.35 -5.35
CA ALA A 36 -1.49 23.32 -6.33
C ALA A 36 -1.44 22.07 -7.23
N GLU A 37 -0.25 21.60 -7.53
CA GLU A 37 0.09 20.42 -8.29
C GLU A 37 -0.25 19.08 -7.61
N PHE A 38 -0.65 19.08 -6.33
CA PHE A 38 -1.05 17.88 -5.60
C PHE A 38 -2.50 17.92 -5.11
N LYS A 39 -3.25 19.01 -5.36
CA LYS A 39 -4.64 19.15 -4.91
C LYS A 39 -5.53 18.00 -5.40
N GLU A 40 -5.40 17.61 -6.66
CA GLU A 40 -6.21 16.50 -7.19
C GLU A 40 -5.83 15.15 -6.57
N LEU A 41 -4.53 14.86 -6.42
CA LEU A 41 -4.09 13.65 -5.75
C LEU A 41 -4.59 13.59 -4.29
N ARG A 42 -4.47 14.70 -3.56
CA ARG A 42 -4.97 14.79 -2.18
C ARG A 42 -6.47 14.53 -2.12
N ARG A 43 -7.25 15.15 -3.01
CA ARG A 43 -8.71 14.95 -3.11
C ARG A 43 -9.06 13.49 -3.42
N LEU A 44 -8.33 12.83 -4.32
CA LEU A 44 -8.52 11.41 -4.62
C LEU A 44 -8.18 10.52 -3.41
N MET A 45 -7.15 10.87 -2.65
CA MET A 45 -6.71 10.09 -1.50
C MET A 45 -7.61 10.26 -0.27
N GLU A 46 -8.31 11.39 -0.10
CA GLU A 46 -9.28 11.64 0.99
C GLU A 46 -10.62 10.92 0.80
N LEU A 47 -10.53 9.64 0.50
CA LEU A 47 -11.62 8.71 0.27
C LEU A 47 -12.40 8.41 1.56
N ALA A 48 -13.72 8.60 1.57
CA ALA A 48 -14.60 7.87 2.50
C ALA A 48 -15.23 6.66 1.77
N PRO A 49 -14.95 5.40 2.16
CA PRO A 49 -15.43 4.22 1.42
C PRO A 49 -16.95 4.21 1.18
N ASP A 50 -17.73 4.71 2.14
CA ASP A 50 -19.20 4.75 2.03
C ASP A 50 -19.72 5.71 0.96
N GLN A 51 -18.87 6.66 0.51
CA GLN A 51 -19.16 7.66 -0.51
C GLN A 51 -18.73 7.25 -1.93
N ILE A 52 -17.94 6.18 -2.09
CA ILE A 52 -17.61 5.66 -3.44
C ILE A 52 -18.84 4.96 -4.04
N GLY A 53 -19.40 4.01 -3.30
CA GLY A 53 -20.34 3.03 -3.84
C GLY A 53 -20.29 1.73 -3.06
N SER A 54 -20.86 0.67 -3.62
CA SER A 54 -20.93 -0.66 -2.96
C SER A 54 -20.39 -1.79 -3.84
N THR A 55 -19.90 -1.48 -5.04
CA THR A 55 -19.40 -2.49 -5.97
C THR A 55 -17.89 -2.44 -6.11
N ALA A 56 -17.28 -3.60 -6.35
CA ALA A 56 -15.84 -3.65 -6.58
C ALA A 56 -15.39 -2.82 -7.80
N ALA A 57 -16.26 -2.64 -8.80
CA ALA A 57 -15.97 -1.84 -9.98
C ALA A 57 -15.79 -0.34 -9.67
N GLU A 58 -16.60 0.21 -8.76
CA GLU A 58 -16.49 1.61 -8.33
C GLU A 58 -15.17 1.86 -7.57
N PHE A 59 -14.82 0.94 -6.65
CA PHE A 59 -13.53 1.00 -5.96
C PHE A 59 -12.35 0.84 -6.92
N HIS A 60 -12.41 -0.08 -7.89
CA HIS A 60 -11.39 -0.17 -8.95
C HIS A 60 -11.26 1.15 -9.71
N GLY A 61 -12.36 1.77 -10.12
CA GLY A 61 -12.33 3.04 -10.85
C GLY A 61 -11.70 4.19 -10.04
N HIS A 62 -11.84 4.17 -8.71
CA HIS A 62 -11.18 5.13 -7.85
C HIS A 62 -9.68 4.85 -7.69
N PHE A 63 -9.31 3.59 -7.45
CA PHE A 63 -7.90 3.18 -7.36
C PHE A 63 -7.15 3.39 -8.68
N ASP A 64 -7.81 3.20 -9.83
CA ASP A 64 -7.27 3.49 -11.16
C ASP A 64 -6.81 4.95 -11.29
N LYS A 65 -7.59 5.90 -10.75
CA LYS A 65 -7.24 7.34 -10.77
C LYS A 65 -6.01 7.63 -9.92
N ILE A 66 -5.99 7.11 -8.69
CA ILE A 66 -4.86 7.28 -7.77
C ILE A 66 -3.59 6.65 -8.36
N ALA A 67 -3.67 5.41 -8.85
CA ALA A 67 -2.55 4.68 -9.43
C ALA A 67 -1.99 5.39 -10.66
N THR A 68 -2.88 5.85 -11.56
CA THR A 68 -2.47 6.61 -12.75
C THR A 68 -1.71 7.87 -12.35
N TYR A 69 -2.20 8.61 -11.35
CA TYR A 69 -1.54 9.81 -10.86
C TYR A 69 -0.17 9.49 -10.25
N LEU A 70 -0.11 8.58 -9.27
CA LEU A 70 1.12 8.24 -8.56
C LEU A 70 2.20 7.65 -9.48
N MET A 71 1.81 6.84 -10.45
CA MET A 71 2.77 6.12 -11.30
C MET A 71 3.16 6.87 -12.57
N ASN A 72 2.40 7.90 -12.98
CA ASN A 72 2.68 8.66 -14.20
C ASN A 72 2.95 10.16 -13.98
N SER A 73 2.53 10.74 -12.85
CA SER A 73 2.61 12.18 -12.61
C SER A 73 3.53 12.55 -11.43
N VAL A 74 4.06 11.55 -10.72
CA VAL A 74 4.83 11.74 -9.50
C VAL A 74 6.21 11.08 -9.60
N THR A 75 7.20 11.71 -8.96
CA THR A 75 8.51 11.16 -8.66
C THR A 75 8.72 11.12 -7.16
N MET A 76 9.09 9.96 -6.63
CA MET A 76 9.54 9.81 -5.25
C MET A 76 11.00 10.28 -5.14
N VAL A 77 11.27 11.18 -4.20
CA VAL A 77 12.61 11.73 -3.97
C VAL A 77 13.13 11.25 -2.64
N VAL A 78 14.36 10.76 -2.63
CA VAL A 78 15.08 10.33 -1.43
C VAL A 78 16.35 11.17 -1.29
N ASN A 79 16.46 11.88 -0.16
CA ASN A 79 17.60 12.69 0.25
C ASN A 79 18.06 13.69 -0.83
N ASP A 80 17.10 14.32 -1.53
CA ASP A 80 17.26 15.32 -2.60
C ASP A 80 18.08 14.91 -3.84
N LYS A 81 18.65 13.71 -3.83
CA LYS A 81 19.63 13.23 -4.80
C LYS A 81 19.11 12.08 -5.65
N HIS A 82 18.20 11.28 -5.10
CA HIS A 82 17.73 10.07 -5.74
C HIS A 82 16.26 10.20 -6.12
N TYR A 83 15.99 10.09 -7.42
CA TYR A 83 14.68 10.30 -8.02
C TYR A 83 14.17 8.98 -8.55
N TYR A 84 12.99 8.57 -8.12
CA TYR A 84 12.40 7.28 -8.47
C TYR A 84 11.01 7.42 -9.04
N ARG A 85 10.75 6.68 -10.11
CA ARG A 85 9.40 6.41 -10.59
C ARG A 85 8.86 5.18 -9.87
N LEU A 86 7.59 5.23 -9.48
CA LEU A 86 6.87 4.06 -8.98
C LEU A 86 6.52 3.15 -10.16
N VAL A 87 6.92 1.88 -10.08
CA VAL A 87 6.68 0.88 -11.15
C VAL A 87 5.76 -0.25 -10.70
N GLU A 88 5.52 -0.39 -9.39
CA GLU A 88 4.54 -1.33 -8.85
C GLU A 88 3.99 -0.85 -7.50
N ILE A 89 2.67 -0.83 -7.37
CA ILE A 89 1.94 -0.50 -6.13
C ILE A 89 0.78 -1.46 -5.87
N GLU A 90 0.37 -1.60 -4.61
CA GLU A 90 -0.81 -2.37 -4.19
C GLU A 90 -1.71 -1.59 -3.24
N PHE A 91 -3.02 -1.63 -3.45
CA PHE A 91 -4.00 -1.02 -2.56
C PHE A 91 -4.48 -1.99 -1.49
N TYR A 92 -4.61 -1.48 -0.27
CA TYR A 92 -5.21 -2.13 0.88
C TYR A 92 -6.16 -1.13 1.55
N LEU A 93 -7.43 -1.48 1.68
CA LEU A 93 -8.46 -0.59 2.24
C LEU A 93 -9.42 -1.39 3.12
N ASN A 94 -9.49 -1.06 4.40
CA ASN A 94 -10.45 -1.66 5.32
C ASN A 94 -11.30 -0.58 6.00
N GLY A 95 -12.59 -0.53 5.66
CA GLY A 95 -13.56 0.37 6.30
C GLY A 95 -14.83 0.55 5.47
N GLY A 96 -15.92 0.90 6.15
CA GLY A 96 -17.24 1.10 5.53
C GLY A 96 -17.65 -0.07 4.64
N LYS A 97 -18.05 0.24 3.40
CA LYS A 97 -18.41 -0.74 2.35
C LYS A 97 -17.23 -1.51 1.72
N HIS A 98 -16.02 -1.40 2.24
CA HIS A 98 -14.84 -2.10 1.72
C HIS A 98 -14.02 -2.78 2.83
N PRO A 99 -14.48 -3.92 3.38
CA PRO A 99 -13.80 -4.65 4.46
C PRO A 99 -12.66 -5.56 3.96
N ASP A 100 -11.57 -5.00 3.41
CA ASP A 100 -10.43 -5.82 2.95
C ASP A 100 -9.62 -6.38 4.13
N VAL A 101 -9.85 -7.66 4.42
CA VAL A 101 -9.22 -8.44 5.49
C VAL A 101 -7.70 -8.67 5.35
N PHE A 102 -7.08 -8.23 4.25
CA PHE A 102 -5.63 -8.25 4.09
C PHE A 102 -4.94 -6.95 4.53
N THR A 103 -5.71 -5.90 4.83
CA THR A 103 -5.19 -4.62 5.32
C THR A 103 -4.58 -4.80 6.72
N HIS A 104 -3.41 -4.21 6.96
CA HIS A 104 -2.76 -4.26 8.28
C HIS A 104 -3.65 -3.71 9.39
N SER A 105 -4.46 -2.69 9.08
CA SER A 105 -5.37 -2.02 10.01
C SER A 105 -4.64 -1.45 11.23
N ASP A 106 -3.41 -0.98 11.01
CA ASP A 106 -2.64 -0.25 12.03
C ASP A 106 -3.22 1.15 12.20
N LYS A 107 -3.19 1.69 13.43
CA LYS A 107 -3.75 3.02 13.72
C LYS A 107 -3.15 4.12 12.85
N ASP A 108 -1.88 4.00 12.47
CA ASP A 108 -1.20 5.00 11.64
C ASP A 108 -1.70 4.93 10.18
N GLN A 109 -2.41 3.88 9.77
CA GLN A 109 -3.08 3.82 8.46
C GLN A 109 -4.43 4.56 8.42
N LYS A 110 -4.84 5.20 9.54
CA LYS A 110 -5.99 6.12 9.58
C LYS A 110 -5.64 7.55 9.19
N THR A 111 -4.43 7.79 8.69
CA THR A 111 -4.00 9.08 8.13
C THR A 111 -4.18 9.10 6.61
N CYS A 112 -3.96 10.27 6.01
CA CYS A 112 -4.02 10.44 4.56
C CYS A 112 -2.82 11.24 4.07
N GLY A 113 -2.12 10.74 3.05
CA GLY A 113 -0.96 11.44 2.49
C GLY A 113 0.28 11.38 3.38
N GLU A 114 0.40 10.34 4.21
CA GLU A 114 1.58 10.10 5.04
C GLU A 114 2.32 8.81 4.64
N TRP A 115 3.64 8.82 4.78
CA TRP A 115 4.49 7.64 4.74
C TRP A 115 4.20 6.75 5.94
N TYR A 116 3.86 5.48 5.66
CA TYR A 116 3.67 4.46 6.68
C TYR A 116 4.62 3.28 6.45
N PHE A 117 5.59 3.13 7.35
CA PHE A 117 6.42 1.93 7.38
C PHE A 117 5.71 0.82 8.16
N HIS A 118 5.73 -0.40 7.64
CA HIS A 118 5.00 -1.53 8.24
C HIS A 118 5.41 -1.77 9.69
N LYS A 119 4.41 -1.84 10.57
CA LYS A 119 4.57 -2.15 11.98
C LYS A 119 4.00 -3.52 12.35
N MET A 120 4.47 -4.05 13.48
CA MET A 120 3.90 -5.18 14.19
C MET A 120 4.04 -4.91 15.68
N ASN A 121 2.92 -4.98 16.41
CA ASN A 121 2.89 -4.72 17.86
C ASN A 121 3.53 -3.37 18.24
N GLY A 122 3.30 -2.33 17.43
CA GLY A 122 3.83 -0.98 17.65
C GLY A 122 5.27 -0.73 17.17
N SER A 123 6.01 -1.79 16.82
CA SER A 123 7.41 -1.69 16.36
C SER A 123 7.52 -1.83 14.85
N TYR A 124 8.48 -1.14 14.23
CA TYR A 124 8.76 -1.30 12.80
C TYR A 124 9.25 -2.71 12.48
N LYS A 125 8.72 -3.29 11.40
CA LYS A 125 9.17 -4.59 10.93
C LYS A 125 10.61 -4.50 10.40
N GLY A 126 11.39 -5.55 10.63
CA GLY A 126 12.75 -5.71 10.08
C GLY A 126 12.81 -6.75 8.96
N GLY A 127 14.00 -6.93 8.37
CA GLY A 127 14.27 -7.98 7.39
C GLY A 127 13.35 -7.95 6.17
N SER A 128 12.92 -9.14 5.71
CA SER A 128 12.05 -9.30 4.54
C SER A 128 10.60 -8.86 4.74
N TYR A 129 10.21 -8.50 5.97
CA TYR A 129 8.86 -8.07 6.31
C TYR A 129 8.67 -6.55 6.33
N LYS A 130 9.70 -5.80 5.97
CA LYS A 130 9.62 -4.36 5.75
C LYS A 130 8.71 -4.02 4.57
N GLY A 131 7.99 -2.93 4.70
CA GLY A 131 7.20 -2.33 3.62
C GLY A 131 6.99 -0.85 3.88
N LEU A 132 6.71 -0.12 2.81
CA LEU A 132 6.46 1.32 2.81
C LEU A 132 5.17 1.57 2.05
N ASP A 133 4.19 2.12 2.74
CA ASP A 133 2.90 2.50 2.17
C ASP A 133 2.80 4.03 2.11
N ILE A 134 1.96 4.50 1.19
CA ILE A 134 1.33 5.82 1.27
C ILE A 134 -0.05 5.62 1.89
N THR A 135 -0.34 6.27 3.02
CA THR A 135 -1.66 6.20 3.66
C THR A 135 -2.70 6.97 2.86
N PHE A 136 -3.92 6.44 2.82
CA PHE A 136 -5.05 7.08 2.14
C PHE A 136 -6.35 6.70 2.83
N GLY A 137 -7.41 7.42 2.51
CA GLY A 137 -8.70 7.33 3.19
C GLY A 137 -8.91 8.50 4.14
N ARG A 138 -10.18 8.85 4.36
CA ARG A 138 -10.56 9.94 5.23
C ARG A 138 -10.26 9.54 6.67
N HIS A 139 -9.64 10.45 7.41
CA HIS A 139 -9.19 10.22 8.76
C HIS A 139 -10.27 9.57 9.63
N ASP A 140 -9.87 8.56 10.40
CA ASP A 140 -10.72 7.75 11.29
C ASP A 140 -11.88 6.96 10.66
N THR A 141 -12.12 7.06 9.35
CA THR A 141 -13.22 6.34 8.68
C THR A 141 -12.81 4.97 8.14
N CYS A 142 -11.54 4.80 7.82
CA CYS A 142 -11.00 3.55 7.28
C CYS A 142 -9.48 3.47 7.51
N PHE A 143 -8.95 2.27 7.33
CA PHE A 143 -7.52 2.01 7.25
C PHE A 143 -7.13 1.88 5.78
N GLY A 144 -6.21 2.71 5.30
CA GLY A 144 -5.77 2.64 3.92
C GLY A 144 -4.25 2.74 3.77
N GLY A 145 -3.70 1.82 2.98
CA GLY A 145 -2.28 1.82 2.60
C GLY A 145 -2.10 1.48 1.13
N ILE A 146 -1.29 2.27 0.44
CA ILE A 146 -0.83 2.00 -0.93
C ILE A 146 0.62 1.54 -0.82
N LEU A 147 0.82 0.22 -0.79
CA LEU A 147 2.13 -0.39 -0.67
C LEU A 147 2.96 -0.12 -1.92
N ILE A 148 4.15 0.47 -1.74
CA ILE A 148 5.13 0.62 -2.81
C ILE A 148 5.96 -0.67 -2.89
N ARG A 149 5.90 -1.33 -4.05
CA ARG A 149 6.58 -2.62 -4.27
C ARG A 149 7.73 -2.54 -5.23
N GLY A 150 7.69 -1.57 -6.14
CA GLY A 150 8.71 -1.44 -7.17
C GLY A 150 9.02 0.01 -7.47
N ILE A 151 10.31 0.30 -7.60
CA ILE A 151 10.80 1.62 -8.04
C ILE A 151 11.86 1.48 -9.14
N GLN A 152 11.92 2.47 -10.03
CA GLN A 152 12.95 2.60 -11.06
C GLN A 152 13.59 3.98 -10.95
N LEU A 153 14.90 4.09 -11.16
CA LEU A 153 15.56 5.40 -11.27
C LEU A 153 14.87 6.22 -12.35
N SER A 154 14.44 7.43 -11.99
CA SER A 154 13.71 8.29 -12.90
C SER A 154 14.62 8.71 -14.05
N ASN A 155 15.81 9.23 -13.77
CA ASN A 155 16.72 9.75 -14.79
C ASN A 155 17.27 8.70 -15.78
N ASP A 156 17.02 7.41 -15.55
CA ASP A 156 17.40 6.33 -16.45
C ASP A 156 16.22 5.34 -16.64
N PRO A 157 15.43 5.49 -17.72
CA PRO A 157 14.31 4.59 -18.00
C PRO A 157 14.74 3.16 -18.36
N THR A 158 16.03 2.92 -18.60
CA THR A 158 16.61 1.60 -18.88
C THR A 158 17.11 0.89 -17.62
N ALA A 159 17.21 1.60 -16.50
CA ALA A 159 17.67 1.05 -15.24
C ALA A 159 16.82 -0.14 -14.80
N ILE A 160 17.47 -1.14 -14.23
CA ILE A 160 16.80 -2.30 -13.65
C ILE A 160 15.94 -1.83 -12.47
N ILE A 161 14.70 -2.32 -12.39
CA ILE A 161 13.80 -2.00 -11.28
C ILE A 161 14.33 -2.59 -9.96
N ILE A 162 14.10 -1.87 -8.87
CA ILE A 162 14.18 -2.42 -7.51
C ILE A 162 12.82 -3.02 -7.21
N GLU A 163 12.72 -4.36 -7.19
CA GLU A 163 11.46 -5.09 -7.02
C GLU A 163 11.39 -5.82 -5.67
N GLY A 164 10.48 -5.38 -4.81
CA GLY A 164 10.17 -5.95 -3.51
C GLY A 164 9.98 -4.87 -2.46
N PRO A 165 8.92 -4.93 -1.62
CA PRO A 165 8.62 -3.87 -0.66
C PRO A 165 9.75 -3.67 0.37
N CYS A 166 10.40 -4.73 0.81
CA CYS A 166 11.55 -4.63 1.70
C CYS A 166 12.78 -3.98 1.03
N LEU A 167 13.01 -4.27 -0.26
CA LEU A 167 14.13 -3.70 -1.03
C LEU A 167 13.92 -2.23 -1.33
N VAL A 168 12.67 -1.80 -1.55
CA VAL A 168 12.33 -0.38 -1.62
C VAL A 168 12.73 0.33 -0.32
N VAL A 169 12.37 -0.23 0.84
CA VAL A 169 12.77 0.33 2.13
C VAL A 169 14.29 0.33 2.31
N ASP A 170 14.98 -0.75 1.93
CA ASP A 170 16.45 -0.83 1.99
C ASP A 170 17.13 0.27 1.17
N GLN A 171 16.60 0.57 -0.02
CA GLN A 171 17.11 1.66 -0.85
C GLN A 171 16.87 3.02 -0.21
N VAL A 172 15.70 3.24 0.39
CA VAL A 172 15.42 4.49 1.13
C VAL A 172 16.42 4.66 2.27
N LEU A 173 16.57 3.65 3.14
CA LEU A 173 17.48 3.69 4.28
C LEU A 173 18.94 3.91 3.87
N LYS A 174 19.38 3.22 2.81
CA LYS A 174 20.71 3.42 2.22
C LYS A 174 20.92 4.87 1.79
N HIS A 175 19.96 5.46 1.10
CA HIS A 175 20.10 6.82 0.54
C HIS A 175 19.92 7.93 1.59
N THR A 176 19.25 7.65 2.71
CA THR A 176 19.16 8.55 3.86
C THR A 176 20.26 8.32 4.90
N ASN A 177 21.16 7.35 4.68
CA ASN A 177 22.19 6.93 5.64
C ASN A 177 21.62 6.52 7.01
N SER A 178 20.45 5.90 7.00
CA SER A 178 19.75 5.38 8.19
C SER A 178 20.02 3.87 8.30
N LYS A 179 20.38 3.36 9.48
CA LYS A 179 20.62 1.91 9.66
C LYS A 179 19.30 1.14 9.78
N MET A 180 18.32 1.77 10.42
CA MET A 180 17.00 1.23 10.68
C MET A 180 15.91 2.27 10.35
N ILE A 181 14.68 1.80 10.23
CA ILE A 181 13.51 2.67 9.98
C ILE A 181 13.36 3.72 11.09
N ILE A 182 13.62 3.34 12.34
CA ILE A 182 13.54 4.28 13.46
C ILE A 182 14.54 5.44 13.31
N ASP A 183 15.76 5.19 12.83
CA ASP A 183 16.76 6.24 12.60
C ASP A 183 16.32 7.24 11.52
N LEU A 184 15.55 6.79 10.53
CA LEU A 184 14.97 7.66 9.52
C LEU A 184 13.81 8.48 10.11
N VAL A 185 12.91 7.82 10.83
CA VAL A 185 11.70 8.47 11.35
C VAL A 185 12.02 9.47 12.46
N ASP A 186 13.06 9.21 13.27
CA ASP A 186 13.53 10.11 14.32
C ASP A 186 14.45 11.22 13.78
N ASN A 187 14.77 11.21 12.48
CA ASN A 187 15.57 12.26 11.87
C ASN A 187 14.77 13.57 11.79
N ALA A 188 15.37 14.67 12.25
CA ALA A 188 14.72 15.99 12.26
C ALA A 188 14.31 16.50 10.86
N SER A 189 14.96 16.01 9.79
CA SER A 189 14.65 16.34 8.40
C SER A 189 13.63 15.37 7.77
N PHE A 190 13.13 14.38 8.51
CA PHE A 190 12.08 13.49 8.04
C PHE A 190 10.70 14.03 8.47
N SER A 191 9.80 14.13 7.49
CA SER A 191 8.38 14.35 7.73
C SER A 191 7.59 13.14 7.26
N LYS A 192 6.54 12.79 8.01
CA LYS A 192 5.57 11.78 7.58
C LYS A 192 4.80 12.21 6.34
N SER A 193 4.52 13.50 6.16
CA SER A 193 3.76 13.98 5.01
C SER A 193 4.51 13.72 3.70
N ILE A 194 3.87 13.05 2.75
CA ILE A 194 4.46 12.82 1.41
C ILE A 194 4.64 14.15 0.65
N PHE A 195 3.86 15.17 1.01
CA PHE A 195 3.85 16.50 0.38
C PHE A 195 4.88 17.47 0.98
N SER A 196 5.66 17.05 1.98
CA SER A 196 6.66 17.90 2.61
C SER A 196 7.84 18.17 1.66
N GLU A 197 7.96 19.41 1.17
CA GLU A 197 8.97 19.79 0.17
C GLU A 197 10.42 19.60 0.63
N THR A 198 10.68 19.70 1.93
CA THR A 198 12.01 19.62 2.54
C THR A 198 12.31 18.26 3.19
N SER A 199 11.37 17.31 3.14
CA SER A 199 11.56 16.00 3.79
C SER A 199 12.59 15.16 3.04
N LEU A 200 13.37 14.38 3.81
CA LEU A 200 14.28 13.36 3.30
C LEU A 200 13.59 12.34 2.39
N LEU A 201 12.30 12.10 2.59
CA LEU A 201 11.47 11.26 1.74
C LEU A 201 10.20 12.03 1.40
N ARG A 202 9.96 12.26 0.11
CA ARG A 202 8.80 13.02 -0.36
C ARG A 202 8.43 12.65 -1.78
N ILE A 203 7.33 13.22 -2.25
CA ILE A 203 6.97 13.21 -3.66
C ILE A 203 7.11 14.60 -4.28
N VAL A 204 7.48 14.63 -5.56
CA VAL A 204 7.49 15.84 -6.40
C VAL A 204 6.79 15.53 -7.72
N PRO A 205 6.26 16.52 -8.45
CA PRO A 205 5.78 16.30 -9.81
C PRO A 205 6.89 15.72 -10.68
N THR A 206 6.53 14.74 -11.50
CA THR A 206 7.49 14.21 -12.45
C THR A 206 7.91 15.29 -13.47
N LYS A 207 9.22 15.39 -13.73
CA LYS A 207 9.72 16.17 -14.86
C LYS A 207 9.58 15.40 -16.19
N GLN A 208 9.32 14.11 -16.13
CA GLN A 208 9.21 13.24 -17.30
C GLN A 208 7.79 13.17 -17.80
N LYS A 209 7.62 13.40 -19.09
CA LYS A 209 6.35 13.26 -19.80
C LYS A 209 6.09 11.83 -20.29
N ILE A 210 6.76 10.84 -19.71
CA ILE A 210 6.59 9.43 -20.07
C ILE A 210 5.36 8.91 -19.33
N ILE A 211 4.30 8.63 -20.09
CA ILE A 211 3.12 7.92 -19.60
C ILE A 211 3.30 6.45 -19.94
N ARG A 212 3.20 5.58 -18.93
CA ARG A 212 3.26 4.13 -19.11
C ARG A 212 1.88 3.53 -18.87
N PRO A 213 1.36 2.71 -19.79
CA PRO A 213 0.15 1.93 -19.53
C PRO A 213 0.33 1.08 -18.27
N LEU A 214 -0.73 1.03 -17.46
CA LEU A 214 -0.75 0.25 -16.23
C LEU A 214 -1.42 -1.09 -16.48
N ILE A 215 -0.77 -2.17 -16.04
CA ILE A 215 -1.38 -3.50 -15.94
C ILE A 215 -1.93 -3.67 -14.53
N LYS A 216 -3.16 -4.15 -14.44
CA LYS A 216 -3.87 -4.41 -13.20
C LYS A 216 -3.95 -5.90 -12.94
N GLY A 217 -3.79 -6.33 -11.70
CA GLY A 217 -3.88 -7.74 -11.35
C GLY A 217 -4.01 -7.99 -9.86
N PRO A 218 -4.13 -9.27 -9.45
CA PRO A 218 -4.08 -9.67 -8.06
C PRO A 218 -2.80 -9.23 -7.34
N ARG A 219 -2.94 -8.94 -6.05
CA ARG A 219 -1.83 -8.64 -5.15
C ARG A 219 -0.96 -9.87 -4.89
N VAL A 220 0.30 -9.64 -4.55
CA VAL A 220 1.31 -10.68 -4.34
C VAL A 220 1.47 -10.99 -2.85
N GLY A 221 1.57 -12.28 -2.52
CA GLY A 221 1.89 -12.72 -1.16
C GLY A 221 0.68 -12.88 -0.24
N LEU A 222 -0.53 -12.71 -0.77
CA LEU A 222 -1.75 -13.01 -0.04
C LEU A 222 -1.97 -14.52 0.07
N THR A 223 -2.47 -14.98 1.22
CA THR A 223 -2.63 -16.41 1.50
C THR A 223 -4.00 -16.75 2.07
N LEU A 224 -4.47 -17.96 1.78
CA LEU A 224 -5.66 -18.61 2.36
C LEU A 224 -5.28 -19.65 3.42
N LYS A 225 -4.15 -19.48 4.11
CA LYS A 225 -3.75 -20.40 5.19
C LYS A 225 -4.72 -20.36 6.38
N LYS A 226 -5.41 -19.23 6.57
CA LYS A 226 -6.53 -19.11 7.49
C LYS A 226 -7.81 -19.60 6.81
N THR A 227 -8.71 -20.22 7.56
CA THR A 227 -9.97 -20.79 7.07
C THR A 227 -11.08 -19.75 6.85
N ASP A 228 -10.76 -18.46 6.97
CA ASP A 228 -11.73 -17.37 6.86
C ASP A 228 -12.18 -17.18 5.41
N LYS A 229 -13.47 -17.43 5.13
CA LYS A 229 -14.04 -17.34 3.78
C LYS A 229 -13.93 -15.94 3.18
N GLU A 230 -14.02 -14.89 3.99
CA GLU A 230 -13.95 -13.48 3.56
C GLU A 230 -12.63 -13.15 2.84
N ARG A 231 -11.55 -13.90 3.09
CA ARG A 231 -10.27 -13.72 2.39
C ARG A 231 -10.38 -14.03 0.91
N VAL A 232 -11.29 -14.91 0.51
CA VAL A 232 -11.52 -15.27 -0.90
C VAL A 232 -11.96 -14.04 -1.70
N ASP A 233 -12.83 -13.20 -1.12
CA ASP A 233 -13.42 -12.04 -1.80
C ASP A 233 -12.40 -10.97 -2.19
N TYR A 234 -11.27 -10.92 -1.48
CA TYR A 234 -10.21 -9.92 -1.66
C TYR A 234 -8.91 -10.48 -2.25
N LEU A 235 -8.77 -11.80 -2.32
CA LEU A 235 -7.53 -12.45 -2.75
C LEU A 235 -7.17 -12.13 -4.20
N MET A 236 -8.15 -12.15 -5.09
CA MET A 236 -7.97 -11.96 -6.54
C MET A 236 -8.53 -10.63 -7.07
N ARG A 237 -8.81 -9.68 -6.18
CA ARG A 237 -9.15 -8.30 -6.59
C ARG A 237 -7.96 -7.67 -7.29
N GLU A 238 -8.23 -6.89 -8.34
CA GLU A 238 -7.21 -6.30 -9.21
C GLU A 238 -6.63 -5.01 -8.61
N TYR A 239 -6.17 -5.10 -7.35
CA TYR A 239 -5.66 -3.97 -6.56
C TYR A 239 -4.13 -3.80 -6.65
N ARG A 240 -3.46 -4.55 -7.52
CA ARG A 240 -2.05 -4.35 -7.86
C ARG A 240 -1.94 -3.65 -9.22
N TYR A 241 -1.12 -2.62 -9.29
CA TYR A 241 -0.84 -1.85 -10.48
C TYR A 241 0.64 -1.89 -10.78
N LEU A 242 1.02 -2.15 -12.03
CA LEU A 242 2.41 -2.18 -12.46
C LEU A 242 2.61 -1.68 -13.88
N ASN A 243 3.83 -1.26 -14.19
CA ASN A 243 4.31 -0.99 -15.55
C ASN A 243 5.63 -1.75 -15.78
N ILE A 244 6.19 -1.71 -16.99
CA ILE A 244 7.40 -2.48 -17.36
C ILE A 244 7.25 -3.99 -17.02
N PRO A 245 6.18 -4.66 -17.48
CA PRO A 245 5.91 -6.07 -17.16
C PRO A 245 7.06 -7.02 -17.51
N GLU A 246 7.92 -6.65 -18.45
CA GLU A 246 9.12 -7.38 -18.83
C GLU A 246 10.14 -7.52 -17.70
N GLN A 247 10.26 -6.52 -16.81
CA GLN A 247 11.24 -6.52 -15.72
C GLN A 247 10.71 -7.15 -14.42
N HIS A 248 9.39 -7.24 -14.24
CA HIS A 248 8.79 -7.81 -13.03
C HIS A 248 8.99 -9.33 -12.95
N SER A 249 9.66 -9.81 -11.91
CA SER A 249 9.83 -11.25 -11.64
C SER A 249 8.72 -11.78 -10.71
N LYS A 250 8.21 -10.95 -9.79
CA LYS A 250 7.26 -11.38 -8.77
C LYS A 250 5.83 -11.31 -9.29
N GLY A 251 5.07 -12.37 -9.02
CA GLY A 251 3.69 -12.48 -9.49
C GLY A 251 3.56 -12.52 -11.03
N LYS A 252 4.60 -12.96 -11.76
CA LYS A 252 4.56 -13.10 -13.23
C LYS A 252 3.33 -13.87 -13.76
N PRO A 253 2.86 -14.95 -13.12
CA PRO A 253 1.61 -15.60 -13.55
C PRO A 253 0.40 -14.66 -13.54
N TYR A 254 0.27 -13.78 -12.55
CA TYR A 254 -0.82 -12.80 -12.51
C TYR A 254 -0.75 -11.79 -13.65
N ILE A 255 0.45 -11.34 -14.01
CA ILE A 255 0.66 -10.40 -15.13
C ILE A 255 0.22 -11.06 -16.44
N ILE A 256 0.66 -12.30 -16.67
CA ILE A 256 0.30 -13.10 -17.86
C ILE A 256 -1.21 -13.30 -17.93
N LEU A 257 -1.84 -13.71 -16.83
CA LEU A 257 -3.28 -13.96 -16.79
C LEU A 257 -4.11 -12.68 -16.90
N ALA A 258 -3.64 -11.55 -16.35
CA ALA A 258 -4.29 -10.26 -16.54
C ALA A 258 -4.30 -9.86 -18.03
N LEU A 259 -3.17 -9.99 -18.73
CA LEU A 259 -3.07 -9.70 -20.17
C LEU A 259 -3.93 -10.64 -21.02
N HIS A 260 -3.93 -11.95 -20.70
CA HIS A 260 -4.79 -12.94 -21.36
C HIS A 260 -6.26 -12.57 -21.26
N ARG A 261 -6.72 -12.19 -20.07
CA ARG A 261 -8.11 -11.75 -19.85
C ARG A 261 -8.48 -10.45 -20.55
N GLN A 262 -7.50 -9.61 -20.86
CA GLN A 262 -7.69 -8.41 -21.67
C GLN A 262 -7.72 -8.73 -23.18
N GLY A 263 -7.69 -10.01 -23.56
CA GLY A 263 -7.79 -10.47 -24.94
C GLY A 263 -6.46 -10.51 -25.71
N ASN A 264 -5.33 -10.34 -25.03
CA ASN A 264 -4.03 -10.47 -25.68
C ASN A 264 -3.78 -11.92 -26.10
N THR A 265 -3.27 -12.12 -27.30
CA THR A 265 -2.81 -13.42 -27.79
C THR A 265 -1.58 -13.90 -27.01
N LEU A 266 -1.34 -15.21 -27.03
CA LEU A 266 -0.14 -15.80 -26.39
C LEU A 266 1.16 -15.12 -26.87
N GLN A 267 1.27 -14.82 -28.16
CA GLN A 267 2.44 -14.14 -28.73
C GLN A 267 2.60 -12.73 -28.16
N GLN A 268 1.53 -11.92 -28.15
CA GLN A 268 1.55 -10.58 -27.56
C GLN A 268 1.96 -10.61 -26.08
N ILE A 269 1.44 -11.59 -25.31
CA ILE A 269 1.79 -11.74 -23.89
C ILE A 269 3.28 -12.06 -23.72
N CYS A 270 3.82 -12.96 -24.54
CA CYS A 270 5.25 -13.26 -24.54
C CYS A 270 6.10 -12.04 -24.88
N ASP A 271 5.67 -11.24 -25.86
CA ASP A 271 6.40 -10.05 -26.30
C ASP A 271 6.40 -8.95 -25.25
N ILE A 272 5.26 -8.73 -24.59
CA ILE A 272 5.08 -7.74 -23.50
C ILE A 272 5.86 -8.16 -22.26
N THR A 273 5.74 -9.42 -21.84
CA THR A 273 6.28 -9.88 -20.55
C THR A 273 7.71 -10.43 -20.63
N LYS A 274 8.24 -10.58 -21.85
CA LYS A 274 9.48 -11.31 -22.17
C LYS A 274 9.53 -12.72 -21.58
N THR A 275 8.36 -13.35 -21.45
CA THR A 275 8.23 -14.71 -20.92
C THR A 275 8.25 -15.72 -22.07
N LYS A 276 8.98 -16.83 -21.89
CA LYS A 276 8.99 -17.93 -22.85
C LYS A 276 7.58 -18.51 -23.03
N GLN A 277 7.22 -18.83 -24.27
CA GLN A 277 5.90 -19.33 -24.64
C GLN A 277 5.45 -20.54 -23.82
N ILE A 278 6.35 -21.50 -23.55
CA ILE A 278 6.05 -22.69 -22.75
C ILE A 278 5.56 -22.37 -21.33
N HIS A 279 6.04 -21.28 -20.72
CA HIS A 279 5.61 -20.89 -19.39
C HIS A 279 4.29 -20.12 -19.43
N ALA A 280 4.14 -19.19 -20.38
CA ALA A 280 2.92 -18.42 -20.56
C ALA A 280 1.72 -19.32 -20.91
N SER A 281 1.89 -20.25 -21.87
CA SER A 281 0.86 -21.21 -22.25
C SER A 281 0.45 -22.10 -21.08
N ARG A 282 1.41 -22.60 -20.29
CA ARG A 282 1.10 -23.40 -19.09
C ARG A 282 0.20 -22.65 -18.10
N TYR A 283 0.48 -21.37 -17.84
CA TYR A 283 -0.34 -20.59 -16.89
C TYR A 283 -1.75 -20.36 -17.42
N ILE A 284 -1.87 -20.03 -18.70
CA ILE A 284 -3.17 -19.86 -19.38
C ILE A 284 -3.95 -21.17 -19.35
N ASP A 285 -3.31 -22.31 -19.65
CA ASP A 285 -3.94 -23.62 -19.61
C ASP A 285 -4.51 -23.97 -18.23
N LEU A 286 -3.75 -23.71 -17.16
CA LEU A 286 -4.20 -23.94 -15.78
C LEU A 286 -5.40 -23.05 -15.42
N TYR A 287 -5.40 -21.81 -15.89
CA TYR A 287 -6.53 -20.88 -15.71
C TYR A 287 -7.77 -21.35 -16.48
N GLU A 288 -7.63 -21.71 -17.76
CA GLU A 288 -8.77 -22.06 -18.60
C GLU A 288 -9.40 -23.41 -18.21
N LYS A 289 -8.57 -24.41 -17.90
CA LYS A 289 -8.99 -25.76 -17.57
C LYS A 289 -9.46 -25.92 -16.12
N ASN A 290 -9.36 -24.88 -15.28
CA ASN A 290 -9.81 -24.95 -13.90
C ASN A 290 -11.31 -25.27 -13.82
N LYS A 291 -11.65 -26.27 -12.99
CA LYS A 291 -13.03 -26.68 -12.67
C LYS A 291 -13.35 -26.54 -11.17
N ASN A 292 -12.40 -26.08 -10.36
CA ASN A 292 -12.57 -25.95 -8.92
C ASN A 292 -13.36 -24.67 -8.57
N THR A 293 -14.11 -24.72 -7.48
CA THR A 293 -14.73 -23.55 -6.84
C THR A 293 -13.73 -22.87 -5.90
N PRO A 294 -13.94 -21.60 -5.51
CA PRO A 294 -13.04 -20.91 -4.58
C PRO A 294 -12.84 -21.63 -3.24
N ASP A 295 -13.89 -22.30 -2.73
CA ASP A 295 -13.86 -23.05 -1.46
C ASP A 295 -12.82 -24.20 -1.47
N PHE A 296 -12.51 -24.78 -2.63
CA PHE A 296 -11.50 -25.84 -2.76
C PHE A 296 -10.10 -25.42 -2.29
N PHE A 297 -9.80 -24.12 -2.33
CA PHE A 297 -8.46 -23.58 -2.07
C PHE A 297 -8.25 -23.13 -0.63
N ILE A 298 -9.31 -23.08 0.18
CA ILE A 298 -9.23 -22.66 1.58
C ILE A 298 -8.35 -23.63 2.38
N GLY A 299 -7.45 -23.10 3.21
CA GLY A 299 -6.50 -23.89 4.00
C GLY A 299 -5.28 -24.41 3.20
N LYS A 300 -5.24 -24.19 1.88
CA LYS A 300 -4.13 -24.67 1.04
C LYS A 300 -3.02 -23.64 0.93
N THR A 301 -1.79 -24.13 0.78
CA THR A 301 -0.67 -23.30 0.32
C THR A 301 -0.76 -23.14 -1.18
N LEU A 302 -0.97 -21.90 -1.63
CA LEU A 302 -1.14 -21.57 -3.04
C LEU A 302 0.22 -21.51 -3.74
N ASN A 303 0.65 -22.65 -4.29
CA ASN A 303 1.76 -22.67 -5.24
C ASN A 303 1.33 -22.05 -6.58
N THR A 304 2.28 -21.81 -7.48
CA THR A 304 2.03 -21.18 -8.79
C THR A 304 0.87 -21.78 -9.57
N ASN A 305 0.68 -23.11 -9.54
CA ASN A 305 -0.39 -23.75 -10.30
C ASN A 305 -1.76 -23.45 -9.68
N LEU A 306 -1.89 -23.67 -8.37
CA LEU A 306 -3.12 -23.37 -7.63
C LEU A 306 -3.47 -21.88 -7.69
N MET A 307 -2.46 -21.01 -7.82
CA MET A 307 -2.65 -19.56 -8.00
C MET A 307 -3.32 -19.23 -9.35
N CYS A 308 -2.95 -19.91 -10.42
CA CYS A 308 -3.63 -19.76 -11.72
C CYS A 308 -5.07 -20.28 -11.65
N GLU A 309 -5.27 -21.44 -11.03
CA GLU A 309 -6.58 -22.08 -10.93
C GLU A 309 -7.56 -21.27 -10.07
N ILE A 310 -7.14 -20.80 -8.89
CA ILE A 310 -8.01 -20.00 -8.03
C ILE A 310 -8.35 -18.65 -8.65
N TYR A 311 -7.42 -18.08 -9.44
CA TYR A 311 -7.71 -16.84 -10.16
C TYR A 311 -8.85 -17.05 -11.16
N ALA A 312 -8.89 -18.21 -11.83
CA ALA A 312 -10.03 -18.58 -12.67
C ALA A 312 -11.28 -18.82 -11.83
N ALA A 313 -11.19 -19.54 -10.72
CA ALA A 313 -12.32 -19.88 -9.86
C ALA A 313 -13.07 -18.64 -9.35
N ILE A 314 -12.35 -17.63 -8.86
CA ILE A 314 -12.94 -16.39 -8.30
C ILE A 314 -13.53 -15.48 -9.38
N ARG A 315 -13.12 -15.66 -10.65
CA ARG A 315 -13.48 -14.71 -11.73
C ARG A 315 -14.45 -15.29 -12.74
N LYS A 316 -14.67 -16.60 -12.70
CA LYS A 316 -15.76 -17.30 -13.37
C LYS A 316 -17.00 -17.45 -12.48
N SER A 317 -16.86 -17.29 -11.15
CA SER A 317 -17.95 -17.17 -10.17
C SER A 317 -18.59 -15.79 -10.18
#